data_AF-A0A4R2H0X2-F1
#
_entry.id   AF-A0A4R2H0X2-F1
#
_cell.length_a   1.000
_cell.length_b   1.000
_cell.length_c   1.000
_cell.angle_alpha   90.00
_cell.angle_beta   90.00
_cell.angle_gamma   90.00
#
_symmetry.space_group_name_H-M   'P 1'
#
loop_
_entity.id
_entity.type
_entity.pdbx_description
1 polymer ?
#
loop_
_entity_poly.entity_id
_entity_poly.type
_entity_poly.pdbx_seq_one_letter_code
_entity_poly.pdbx_strand_id
1 'polypeptide(L)'
;MTQTSKESGVPTTSLEAEVGELLDRRAEACRAKDIDRLMLLYSDDIVYFDVVAPLQFIGADAVRRNFIRWFDEYAGPIGLETRDLSVAVSGDVAFAHMLHLDSGTRRNGLELAVWLHSTVCLRRFGDRWLITHEHISIPHDPKDWSAVVDATP
;
A
#
# COMPACT_ATOMS: atom_id res chain seq x y z
N MET A 1 6.13 -29.00 40.01
CA MET A 1 4.84 -28.97 39.28
C MET A 1 4.56 -27.51 38.98
N THR A 2 5.02 -27.02 37.83
CA THR A 2 4.71 -25.67 37.37
C THR A 2 4.37 -25.82 35.90
N GLN A 3 3.06 -25.82 35.65
CA GLN A 3 2.45 -25.81 34.35
C GLN A 3 2.20 -24.34 34.03
N THR A 4 2.77 -23.81 32.96
CA THR A 4 2.35 -22.52 32.42
C THR A 4 2.43 -22.57 30.90
N SER A 5 1.23 -22.68 30.32
CA SER A 5 0.77 -22.06 29.08
C SER A 5 1.56 -22.35 27.80
N LYS A 6 1.06 -23.36 27.08
CA LYS A 6 1.30 -23.56 25.65
C LYS A 6 0.63 -22.39 24.91
N GLU A 7 1.39 -21.44 24.37
CA GLU A 7 0.87 -20.49 23.39
C GLU A 7 0.41 -21.28 22.17
N SER A 8 -0.91 -21.44 22.02
CA SER A 8 -1.51 -21.86 20.77
C SER A 8 -1.56 -20.63 19.85
N GLY A 9 -0.39 -20.23 19.34
CA GLY A 9 -0.21 -19.12 18.41
C GLY A 9 0.00 -19.64 16.99
N VAL A 10 -0.74 -19.08 16.03
CA VAL A 10 -0.38 -19.17 14.62
C VAL A 10 1.05 -18.63 14.47
N PRO A 11 2.01 -19.38 13.90
CA PRO A 11 3.41 -18.95 13.88
C PRO A 11 3.56 -17.61 13.14
N THR A 12 4.42 -16.72 13.64
CA THR A 12 4.65 -15.37 13.08
C THR A 12 4.92 -15.39 11.57
N THR A 13 5.64 -16.40 11.08
CA THR A 13 5.93 -16.59 9.65
C THR A 13 4.66 -16.80 8.80
N SER A 14 3.61 -17.44 9.35
CA SER A 14 2.34 -17.55 8.63
C SER A 14 1.53 -16.25 8.64
N LEU A 15 1.65 -15.43 9.70
CA LEU A 15 1.00 -14.11 9.73
C LEU A 15 1.70 -13.12 8.77
N GLU A 16 3.03 -13.15 8.71
CA GLU A 16 3.82 -12.39 7.74
C GLU A 16 3.43 -12.78 6.30
N ALA A 17 3.23 -14.07 6.03
CA ALA A 17 2.75 -14.55 4.74
C ALA A 17 1.33 -14.05 4.42
N GLU A 18 0.39 -14.12 5.37
CA GLU A 18 -0.98 -13.57 5.18
C GLU A 18 -0.96 -12.08 4.82
N VAL A 19 -0.10 -11.29 5.47
CA VAL A 19 0.09 -9.86 5.19
C VAL A 19 0.74 -9.66 3.83
N GLY A 20 1.79 -10.41 3.50
CA GLY A 20 2.43 -10.37 2.18
C GLY A 20 1.45 -10.65 1.05
N GLU A 21 0.64 -11.71 1.16
CA GLU A 21 -0.40 -12.03 0.20
C GLU A 21 -1.47 -10.93 0.07
N LEU A 22 -1.81 -10.25 1.17
CA LEU A 22 -2.72 -9.12 1.13
C LEU A 22 -2.13 -7.96 0.30
N LEU A 23 -0.85 -7.64 0.51
CA LEU A 23 -0.16 -6.58 -0.22
C LEU A 23 0.01 -6.92 -1.70
N ASP A 24 0.23 -8.20 -2.05
CA ASP A 24 0.24 -8.66 -3.44
C ASP A 24 -1.14 -8.50 -4.10
N ARG A 25 -2.23 -8.85 -3.39
CA ARG A 25 -3.60 -8.65 -3.88
C ARG A 25 -3.91 -7.16 -4.07
N ARG A 26 -3.40 -6.28 -3.20
CA ARG A 26 -3.53 -4.83 -3.34
C ARG A 26 -2.86 -4.36 -4.62
N ALA A 27 -1.60 -4.74 -4.84
CA ALA A 27 -0.87 -4.36 -6.04
C ALA A 27 -1.54 -4.90 -7.32
N GLU A 28 -2.06 -6.13 -7.29
CA GLU A 28 -2.81 -6.71 -8.41
C GLU A 28 -4.10 -5.94 -8.71
N ALA A 29 -4.89 -5.60 -7.69
CA ALA A 29 -6.09 -4.80 -7.87
C ALA A 29 -5.78 -3.41 -8.46
N CYS A 30 -4.65 -2.79 -8.07
CA CYS A 30 -4.17 -1.55 -8.68
C CYS A 30 -3.81 -1.74 -10.16
N ARG A 31 -3.02 -2.78 -10.52
CA ARG A 31 -2.65 -3.07 -11.92
C ARG A 31 -3.88 -3.28 -12.80
N ALA A 32 -4.89 -3.97 -12.28
CA ALA A 32 -6.16 -4.24 -12.94
C ALA A 32 -7.15 -3.06 -12.92
N LYS A 33 -6.85 -1.98 -12.18
CA LYS A 33 -7.79 -0.88 -11.88
C LYS A 33 -9.12 -1.34 -11.28
N ASP A 34 -9.10 -2.43 -10.52
CA ASP A 34 -10.28 -3.01 -9.89
C ASP A 34 -10.52 -2.35 -8.52
N ILE A 35 -11.30 -1.26 -8.55
CA ILE A 35 -11.55 -0.45 -7.35
C ILE A 35 -12.34 -1.22 -6.28
N ASP A 36 -13.25 -2.11 -6.69
CA ASP A 36 -14.07 -2.85 -5.74
C ASP A 36 -13.23 -3.90 -5.01
N ARG A 37 -12.40 -4.64 -5.75
CA ARG A 37 -11.45 -5.57 -5.13
C ARG A 37 -10.41 -4.85 -4.27
N LEU A 38 -9.93 -3.69 -4.70
CA LEU A 38 -8.96 -2.91 -3.94
C LEU A 38 -9.54 -2.46 -2.59
N MET A 39 -10.74 -1.88 -2.59
CA MET A 39 -11.33 -1.31 -1.37
C MET A 39 -11.74 -2.37 -0.33
N LEU A 40 -11.92 -3.64 -0.71
CA LEU A 40 -12.14 -4.75 0.24
C LEU A 40 -10.94 -5.03 1.17
N LEU A 41 -9.77 -4.47 0.85
CA LEU A 41 -8.53 -4.64 1.61
C LEU A 41 -8.31 -3.54 2.65
N TYR A 42 -9.09 -2.45 2.62
CA TYR A 42 -8.96 -1.31 3.54
C TYR A 42 -10.04 -1.35 4.62
N SER A 43 -9.74 -0.78 5.78
CA SER A 43 -10.76 -0.53 6.80
C SER A 43 -11.62 0.68 6.45
N ASP A 44 -12.84 0.73 7.00
CA ASP A 44 -13.76 1.84 6.77
C ASP A 44 -13.21 3.18 7.30
N ASP A 45 -12.35 3.13 8.32
CA ASP A 45 -11.73 4.25 9.02
C ASP A 45 -10.28 4.54 8.59
N ILE A 46 -9.84 4.00 7.44
CA ILE A 46 -8.50 4.21 6.85
C ILE A 46 -8.07 5.68 6.88
N VAL A 47 -6.82 5.93 7.26
CA VAL A 47 -6.12 7.20 7.03
C VAL A 47 -5.02 6.98 6.00
N TYR A 48 -5.04 7.76 4.91
CA TYR A 48 -4.10 7.60 3.80
C TYR A 48 -3.34 8.91 3.55
N PHE A 49 -2.01 8.82 3.46
CA PHE A 49 -1.15 9.91 2.99
C PHE A 49 -0.67 9.59 1.59
N ASP A 50 -1.02 10.43 0.62
CA ASP A 50 -0.62 10.28 -0.76
C ASP A 50 0.43 11.33 -1.14
N VAL A 51 1.08 11.13 -2.28
CA VAL A 51 1.98 12.12 -2.90
C VAL A 51 1.24 13.35 -3.43
N VAL A 52 -0.10 13.30 -3.51
CA VAL A 52 -0.95 14.40 -3.97
C VAL A 52 -1.81 14.99 -2.84
N ALA A 53 -2.26 16.23 -3.05
CA ALA A 53 -3.19 16.90 -2.14
C ALA A 53 -4.58 16.22 -2.10
N PRO A 54 -5.33 16.35 -0.99
CA PRO A 54 -5.00 17.05 0.26
C PRO A 54 -3.94 16.33 1.11
N LEU A 55 -3.54 16.94 2.23
CA LEU A 55 -2.52 16.39 3.15
C LEU A 55 -2.82 14.96 3.62
N GLN A 56 -4.10 14.59 3.70
CA GLN A 56 -4.54 13.24 4.06
C GLN A 56 -5.94 12.97 3.51
N PHE A 57 -6.21 11.71 3.22
CA PHE A 57 -7.54 11.17 2.90
C PHE A 57 -8.01 10.34 4.09
N ILE A 58 -9.21 10.61 4.61
CA ILE A 58 -9.76 9.92 5.78
C ILE A 58 -11.05 9.21 5.38
N GLY A 59 -11.14 7.93 5.71
CA GLY A 59 -12.27 7.05 5.47
C GLY A 59 -12.24 6.44 4.07
N ALA A 60 -12.86 5.26 3.96
CA ALA A 60 -12.85 4.44 2.75
C ALA A 60 -13.36 5.20 1.51
N ASP A 61 -14.38 6.04 1.64
CA ASP A 61 -14.94 6.83 0.53
C ASP A 61 -13.94 7.84 -0.05
N ALA A 62 -13.15 8.50 0.81
CA ALA A 62 -12.15 9.47 0.38
C ALA A 62 -10.99 8.76 -0.34
N VAL A 63 -10.52 7.65 0.23
CA VAL A 63 -9.47 6.81 -0.36
C VAL A 63 -9.91 6.21 -1.68
N ARG A 64 -11.16 5.71 -1.77
CA ARG A 64 -11.75 5.17 -3.01
C ARG A 64 -11.74 6.21 -4.13
N ARG A 65 -12.19 7.44 -3.85
CA ARG A 65 -12.16 8.53 -4.84
C ARG A 65 -10.74 8.86 -5.28
N ASN A 66 -9.76 8.83 -4.37
CA ASN A 66 -8.37 9.07 -4.70
C ASN A 66 -7.78 7.99 -5.61
N PHE A 67 -8.08 6.70 -5.35
CA PHE A 67 -7.66 5.61 -6.23
C PHE A 67 -8.31 5.71 -7.61
N ILE A 68 -9.60 6.02 -7.70
CA ILE A 68 -10.28 6.22 -9.01
C ILE A 68 -9.60 7.36 -9.78
N ARG A 69 -9.33 8.49 -9.13
CA ARG A 69 -8.58 9.61 -9.72
C ARG A 69 -7.25 9.15 -10.29
N TRP A 70 -6.45 8.41 -9.52
CA TRP A 70 -5.16 7.88 -9.98
C TRP A 70 -5.32 6.88 -11.13
N PHE A 71 -6.29 5.95 -11.05
CA PHE A 71 -6.58 5.00 -12.12
C PHE A 71 -6.93 5.69 -13.45
N ASP A 72 -7.68 6.80 -13.37
CA ASP A 72 -8.09 7.60 -14.51
C ASP A 72 -6.92 8.37 -15.15
N GLU A 73 -5.78 8.52 -14.50
CA GLU A 73 -4.60 9.15 -15.11
C GLU A 73 -3.95 8.30 -16.21
N TYR A 74 -4.21 6.98 -16.24
CA TYR A 74 -3.57 6.06 -17.19
C TYR A 74 -4.49 5.74 -18.36
N ALA A 75 -3.94 5.75 -19.56
CA ALA A 75 -4.65 5.33 -20.77
C ALA A 75 -4.82 3.81 -20.86
N GLY A 76 -3.89 3.05 -20.28
CA GLY A 76 -3.88 1.58 -20.27
C GLY A 76 -3.75 1.00 -18.87
N PRO A 77 -3.25 -0.24 -18.75
CA PRO A 77 -2.92 -0.86 -17.47
C PRO A 77 -1.88 -0.05 -16.69
N ILE A 78 -1.90 -0.19 -15.36
CA ILE A 78 -0.88 0.38 -14.48
C ILE A 78 0.21 -0.66 -14.31
N GLY A 79 1.47 -0.28 -14.51
CA GLY A 79 2.61 -1.04 -14.02
C GLY A 79 2.86 -0.68 -12.56
N LEU A 80 2.83 -1.68 -11.68
CA LEU A 80 3.12 -1.51 -10.26
C LEU A 80 3.94 -2.71 -9.78
N GLU A 81 5.25 -2.55 -9.76
CA GLU A 81 6.20 -3.53 -9.22
C GLU A 81 6.38 -3.27 -7.71
N THR A 82 6.55 -4.35 -6.94
CA THR A 82 6.92 -4.28 -5.52
C THR A 82 8.35 -4.76 -5.36
N ARG A 83 9.18 -3.99 -4.67
CA ARG A 83 10.57 -4.34 -4.37
C ARG A 83 10.89 -4.10 -2.89
N ASP A 84 11.82 -4.90 -2.37
CA ASP A 84 12.35 -4.79 -1.01
C ASP A 84 11.25 -4.77 0.08
N LEU A 85 10.23 -5.62 -0.09
CA LEU A 85 9.16 -5.80 0.89
C LEU A 85 9.73 -6.36 2.20
N SER A 86 9.49 -5.63 3.28
CA SER A 86 9.72 -6.06 4.65
C SER A 86 8.40 -6.02 5.42
N VAL A 87 8.13 -7.07 6.19
CA VAL A 87 6.90 -7.22 6.98
C VAL A 87 7.29 -7.54 8.42
N ALA A 88 6.62 -6.91 9.37
CA ALA A 88 6.70 -7.27 10.78
C ALA A 88 5.29 -7.37 11.37
N VAL A 89 5.04 -8.45 12.12
CA VAL A 89 3.72 -8.75 12.68
C VAL A 89 3.84 -9.09 14.17
N SER A 90 2.88 -8.61 14.96
CA SER A 90 2.72 -8.98 16.37
C SER A 90 1.24 -9.01 16.73
N GLY A 91 0.72 -10.21 17.03
CA GLY A 91 -0.69 -10.41 17.34
C GLY A 91 -1.59 -9.93 16.20
N ASP A 92 -2.46 -8.97 16.49
CA ASP A 92 -3.45 -8.42 15.55
C ASP A 92 -2.96 -7.15 14.83
N VAL A 93 -1.68 -6.81 14.90
CA VAL A 93 -1.11 -5.62 14.24
C VAL A 93 0.08 -6.01 13.39
N ALA A 94 0.18 -5.40 12.21
CA ALA A 94 1.31 -5.53 11.32
C ALA A 94 1.71 -4.18 10.73
N PHE A 95 2.97 -4.05 10.36
CA PHE A 95 3.40 -3.01 9.43
C PHE A 95 4.30 -3.61 8.36
N ALA A 96 4.32 -2.95 7.20
CA ALA A 96 5.19 -3.27 6.10
C ALA A 96 5.75 -2.00 5.47
N HIS A 97 6.93 -2.11 4.88
CA HIS A 97 7.48 -1.08 4.00
C HIS A 97 8.06 -1.73 2.74
N MET A 98 7.99 -1.01 1.63
CA MET A 98 8.43 -1.48 0.32
C MET A 98 8.70 -0.29 -0.61
N LEU A 99 9.37 -0.57 -1.72
CA LEU A 99 9.48 0.33 -2.85
C LEU A 99 8.49 -0.09 -3.94
N HIS A 100 7.84 0.88 -4.57
CA HIS A 100 6.98 0.66 -5.72
C HIS A 100 7.56 1.33 -6.96
N LEU A 101 7.65 0.58 -8.07
CA LEU A 101 7.84 1.19 -9.38
C LEU A 101 6.46 1.38 -10.01
N ASP A 102 5.96 2.61 -9.95
CA ASP A 102 4.76 3.05 -10.67
C ASP A 102 5.15 3.40 -12.10
N SER A 103 4.57 2.71 -13.08
CA SER A 103 4.86 2.93 -14.50
C SER A 103 3.62 2.82 -15.37
N GLY A 104 3.70 3.39 -16.58
CA GLY A 104 2.69 3.23 -17.62
C GLY A 104 2.35 4.53 -18.33
N THR A 105 1.66 4.41 -19.47
CA THR A 105 1.30 5.55 -20.30
C THR A 105 0.14 6.33 -19.68
N ARG A 106 0.40 7.61 -19.34
CA ARG A 106 -0.59 8.55 -18.85
C ARG A 106 -1.48 9.06 -20.00
N ARG A 107 -2.70 9.51 -19.70
CA ARG A 107 -3.67 10.01 -20.69
C ARG A 107 -3.21 11.27 -21.43
N ASN A 108 -2.30 12.04 -20.84
CA ASN A 108 -1.66 13.18 -21.48
C ASN A 108 -0.50 12.78 -22.42
N GLY A 109 -0.25 11.48 -22.60
CA GLY A 109 0.84 10.94 -23.43
C GLY A 109 2.19 10.83 -22.73
N LEU A 110 2.28 11.21 -21.44
CA LEU A 110 3.52 11.04 -20.68
C LEU A 110 3.78 9.56 -20.40
N GLU A 111 4.97 9.09 -20.76
CA GLU A 111 5.49 7.79 -20.36
C GLU A 111 6.51 8.02 -19.25
N LEU A 112 6.13 7.64 -18.02
CA LEU A 112 6.96 7.83 -16.84
C LEU A 112 6.93 6.58 -15.99
N ALA A 113 8.09 6.24 -15.43
CA ALA A 113 8.27 5.21 -14.41
C ALA A 113 8.94 5.88 -13.21
N VAL A 114 8.33 5.77 -12.03
CA VAL A 114 8.75 6.48 -10.82
C VAL A 114 8.83 5.50 -9.65
N TRP A 115 9.92 5.57 -8.91
CA TRP A 115 10.05 4.87 -7.64
C TRP A 115 9.38 5.66 -6.51
N LEU A 116 8.54 4.97 -5.74
CA LEU A 116 7.79 5.49 -4.60
C LEU A 116 8.14 4.69 -3.34
N HIS A 117 8.19 5.36 -2.20
CA HIS A 117 8.20 4.66 -0.90
C HIS A 117 6.77 4.36 -0.49
N SER A 118 6.51 3.15 0.01
CA SER A 118 5.25 2.81 0.67
C SER A 118 5.49 2.29 2.08
N THR A 119 4.68 2.76 3.02
CA THR A 119 4.52 2.18 4.36
C THR A 119 3.06 1.85 4.58
N VAL A 120 2.77 0.62 5.00
CA VAL A 120 1.41 0.11 5.20
C VAL A 120 1.28 -0.42 6.62
N CYS A 121 0.29 0.07 7.37
CA CYS A 121 -0.08 -0.48 8.66
C CYS A 121 -1.40 -1.22 8.55
N LEU A 122 -1.45 -2.41 9.13
CA LEU A 122 -2.59 -3.30 9.07
C LEU A 122 -3.04 -3.72 10.46
N ARG A 123 -4.34 -3.98 10.58
CA ARG A 123 -4.94 -4.56 11.76
C ARG A 123 -5.79 -5.76 11.39
N ARG A 124 -5.71 -6.81 12.20
CA ARG A 124 -6.54 -7.99 12.08
C ARG A 124 -7.86 -7.77 12.81
N PHE A 125 -8.97 -8.05 12.13
CA PHE A 125 -10.31 -8.06 12.68
C PHE A 125 -10.89 -9.46 12.46
N GLY A 126 -10.84 -10.30 13.51
CA GLY A 126 -11.20 -11.71 13.40
C GLY A 126 -10.19 -12.48 12.54
N ASP A 127 -10.65 -13.04 11.43
CA ASP A 127 -9.83 -13.80 10.49
C ASP A 127 -9.28 -12.96 9.33
N ARG A 128 -9.59 -11.65 9.28
CA ARG A 128 -9.24 -10.77 8.16
C ARG A 128 -8.27 -9.68 8.56
N TRP A 129 -7.22 -9.50 7.77
CA TRP A 129 -6.38 -8.31 7.79
C TRP A 129 -7.01 -7.20 6.96
N LEU A 130 -6.95 -5.97 7.46
CA LEU A 130 -7.34 -4.76 6.74
C LEU A 130 -6.23 -3.71 6.89
N ILE A 131 -6.00 -2.94 5.82
CA ILE A 131 -5.12 -1.78 5.82
C ILE A 131 -5.83 -0.66 6.58
N THR A 132 -5.23 -0.20 7.68
CA THR A 132 -5.77 0.88 8.52
C THR A 132 -4.99 2.18 8.35
N HIS A 133 -3.77 2.12 7.84
CA HIS A 133 -3.00 3.29 7.40
C HIS A 133 -2.12 2.94 6.21
N GLU A 134 -2.00 3.85 5.25
CA GLU A 134 -1.01 3.75 4.20
C GLU A 134 -0.41 5.13 3.90
N HIS A 135 0.89 5.16 3.67
CA HIS A 135 1.64 6.35 3.33
C HIS A 135 2.50 6.08 2.10
N ILE A 136 2.23 6.83 1.04
CA ILE A 136 3.01 6.87 -0.20
C ILE A 136 3.77 8.19 -0.26
N SER A 137 5.06 8.13 -0.59
CA SER A 137 5.87 9.33 -0.76
C SER A 137 6.87 9.21 -1.92
N ILE A 138 7.32 10.35 -2.39
CA ILE A 138 8.39 10.49 -3.38
C ILE A 138 9.47 11.42 -2.78
N PRO A 139 10.77 11.15 -2.99
CA PRO A 139 11.82 12.08 -2.60
C PRO A 139 11.67 13.43 -3.33
N HIS A 140 12.15 14.50 -2.70
CA HIS A 140 12.17 15.85 -3.28
C HIS A 140 13.57 16.45 -3.22
N ASP A 141 13.92 17.31 -4.18
CA ASP A 141 15.16 18.10 -4.12
C ASP A 141 14.99 19.22 -3.08
N PRO A 142 15.83 19.30 -2.04
CA PRO A 142 15.70 20.31 -0.98
C PRO A 142 15.97 21.75 -1.46
N LYS A 143 16.50 21.96 -2.68
CA LYS A 143 16.80 23.29 -3.22
C LYS A 143 15.57 23.95 -3.83
N ASP A 144 14.83 23.21 -4.64
CA ASP A 144 13.71 23.74 -5.42
C ASP A 144 12.37 23.05 -5.12
N TRP A 145 12.38 22.05 -4.23
CA TRP A 145 11.22 21.28 -3.81
C TRP A 145 10.54 20.49 -4.94
N SER A 146 11.25 20.27 -6.05
CA SER A 146 10.78 19.42 -7.13
C SER A 146 10.84 17.94 -6.73
N ALA A 147 9.93 17.15 -7.29
CA ALA A 147 9.93 15.71 -7.09
C ALA A 147 11.12 15.05 -7.83
N VAL A 148 11.84 14.16 -7.15
CA VAL A 148 12.92 13.38 -7.74
C VAL A 148 12.35 12.09 -8.33
N VAL A 149 12.28 12.02 -9.66
CA VAL A 149 11.60 10.94 -10.40
C VAL A 149 12.55 9.93 -11.05
N ASP A 150 13.85 10.17 -11.02
CA ASP A 150 14.91 9.35 -11.62
C ASP A 150 15.75 8.58 -10.60
N ALA A 151 15.40 8.64 -9.31
CA ALA A 151 16.03 7.84 -8.26
C ALA A 151 15.80 6.35 -8.49
N THR A 152 16.80 5.52 -8.20
CA THR A 152 16.73 4.05 -8.30
C THR A 152 17.15 3.39 -6.98
N PRO A 153 16.60 2.20 -6.65
CA PRO A 153 17.09 1.40 -5.52
C PRO A 153 18.56 1.00 -5.64
#